data_AF-A0A957TAN8-F1
#
_entry.id   AF-A0A957TAN8-F1
#
_cell.length_a   1.000
_cell.length_b   1.000
_cell.length_c   1.000
_cell.angle_alpha   90.00
_cell.angle_beta   90.00
_cell.angle_gamma   90.00
#
_symmetry.space_group_name_H-M   'P 1'
#
loop_
_entity.id
_entity.type
_entity.pdbx_description
1 polymer ?
#
loop_
_entity_poly.entity_id
_entity_poly.type
_entity_poly.pdbx_seq_one_letter_code
_entity_poly.pdbx_strand_id
1 'polypeptide(L)' 'MPRPNRTRPLKPAIFLDRDGVINENRDDYVKSWAEFRFLPGALEAIADLARLAQPIVIVTNQSAISRANTTHENV' A
#
# COMPACT_ATOMS: atom_id res chain seq x y z
N MET A 1 -29.14 3.72 -13.83
CA MET A 1 -27.96 2.89 -14.09
C MET A 1 -28.16 1.51 -13.48
N PRO A 2 -28.27 0.42 -14.25
CA PRO A 2 -28.34 -0.92 -13.70
C PRO A 2 -26.96 -1.31 -13.15
N ARG A 3 -26.93 -1.87 -11.93
CA ARG A 3 -25.69 -2.41 -11.34
C ARG A 3 -25.32 -3.69 -12.10
N PRO A 4 -24.03 -3.93 -12.42
CA PRO A 4 -23.62 -5.15 -13.10
C PRO A 4 -23.97 -6.39 -12.25
N ASN A 5 -24.54 -7.39 -12.91
CA ASN A 5 -24.92 -8.66 -12.31
C ASN A 5 -23.66 -9.40 -11.82
N ARG A 6 -23.47 -9.51 -10.49
CA ARG A 6 -22.32 -10.20 -9.87
C ARG A 6 -22.54 -11.71 -9.90
N THR A 7 -22.24 -12.34 -11.04
CA THR A 7 -22.30 -13.81 -11.19
C THR A 7 -21.01 -14.53 -10.79
N ARG A 8 -19.92 -13.79 -10.52
CA ARG A 8 -18.67 -14.38 -10.00
C ARG A 8 -18.57 -14.22 -8.49
N PRO A 9 -18.24 -15.30 -7.74
CA PRO A 9 -17.93 -15.17 -6.32
C PRO A 9 -16.73 -14.24 -6.16
N LEU A 10 -16.83 -13.31 -5.21
CA LEU A 10 -15.71 -12.44 -4.88
C LEU A 10 -14.58 -13.27 -4.29
N LYS A 11 -13.36 -13.03 -4.77
CA LYS A 11 -12.16 -13.50 -4.09
C LYS A 11 -11.83 -12.52 -2.96
N PRO A 12 -11.60 -12.98 -1.72
CA PRO A 12 -11.06 -12.14 -0.66
C PRO A 12 -9.68 -11.61 -1.07
N ALA A 13 -9.34 -10.43 -0.57
CA ALA A 13 -8.05 -9.76 -0.79
C ALA A 13 -7.55 -9.16 0.53
N ILE A 14 -6.24 -9.06 0.65
CA ILE A 14 -5.54 -8.48 1.79
C ILE A 14 -5.18 -7.05 1.41
N PHE A 15 -5.67 -6.08 2.17
CA PHE A 15 -5.40 -4.67 1.94
C PHE A 15 -4.39 -4.17 2.97
N LEU A 16 -3.30 -3.57 2.50
CA LEU A 16 -2.23 -3.04 3.35
C LEU A 16 -2.07 -1.53 3.11
N ASP A 17 -1.87 -0.78 4.19
CA ASP A 17 -1.34 0.58 4.06
C ASP A 17 0.17 0.55 3.82
N ARG A 18 0.75 1.67 3.39
CA ARG A 18 2.19 1.82 3.15
C ARG A 18 2.88 2.38 4.39
N ASP A 19 2.57 3.62 4.75
CA ASP A 19 3.26 4.37 5.81
C ASP A 19 2.76 3.94 7.21
N GLY A 20 3.65 3.45 8.06
CA GLY A 20 3.34 2.88 9.38
C GLY A 20 2.95 1.41 9.36
N VAL A 21 2.88 0.76 8.20
CA VAL A 21 2.55 -0.67 8.04
C VAL A 21 3.65 -1.43 7.31
N ILE A 22 4.07 -0.94 6.14
CA ILE A 22 5.18 -1.52 5.36
C ILE A 22 6.47 -0.75 5.65
N ASN A 23 6.41 0.59 5.65
CA ASN A 23 7.53 1.45 5.99
C ASN A 23 7.29 2.26 7.26
N GLU A 24 8.36 2.81 7.82
CA GLU A 24 8.28 3.77 8.92
C GLU A 24 7.40 4.96 8.54
N ASN A 25 6.48 5.33 9.42
CA ASN A 25 5.69 6.55 9.26
C ASN A 25 6.57 7.78 9.55
N ARG A 26 6.41 8.83 8.75
CA ARG A 26 7.15 10.09 8.91
C ARG A 26 6.21 11.27 8.94
N ASP A 27 6.41 12.17 9.89
CA ASP A 27 5.63 13.41 10.00
C ASP A 27 5.79 14.32 8.77
N ASP A 28 6.95 14.25 8.11
CA ASP A 28 7.28 15.02 6.91
C ASP A 28 7.02 14.27 5.60
N TYR A 29 6.33 13.12 5.68
CA TYR A 29 6.06 12.17 4.60
C TYR A 29 7.31 11.53 3.98
N VAL A 30 7.16 10.32 3.44
CA VAL A 30 8.18 9.72 2.56
C VAL A 30 8.01 10.33 1.17
N LYS A 31 9.00 11.11 0.72
CA LYS A 31 9.00 11.88 -0.53
C LYS A 31 9.91 11.28 -1.61
N SER A 32 10.76 10.32 -1.23
CA SER A 32 11.67 9.62 -2.15
C SER A 32 11.94 8.18 -1.70
N TRP A 33 12.34 7.33 -2.63
CA TRP A 33 12.80 5.97 -2.33
C TRP A 33 13.97 5.91 -1.33
N ALA A 34 14.82 6.94 -1.28
CA ALA A 34 15.93 7.00 -0.33
C ALA A 34 15.46 7.13 1.12
N GLU A 35 14.28 7.73 1.33
CA GLU A 35 13.63 7.91 2.64
C GLU A 35 12.80 6.69 3.05
N PHE A 36 12.54 5.76 2.12
CA PHE A 36 11.78 4.55 2.40
C PHE A 36 12.60 3.60 3.28
N ARG A 37 12.05 3.27 4.45
CA ARG A 37 12.64 2.35 5.42
C ARG A 37 11.60 1.33 5.82
N PHE A 38 11.83 0.06 5.50
CA PHE A 38 10.94 -1.02 5.89
C PHE A 38 10.87 -1.11 7.42
N LEU A 39 9.67 -1.34 7.95
CA LEU A 39 9.53 -1.72 9.34
C LEU A 39 10.15 -3.12 9.56
N PRO A 40 10.76 -3.37 10.74
CA PRO A 40 11.25 -4.70 11.08
C PRO A 40 10.12 -5.74 10.96
N GLY A 41 10.37 -6.85 10.24
CA GLY A 41 9.39 -7.91 10.06
C GLY A 41 8.35 -7.68 8.95
N ALA A 42 8.30 -6.49 8.34
CA ALA A 42 7.28 -6.17 7.34
C ALA A 42 7.41 -7.05 6.08
N LEU A 43 8.63 -7.31 5.63
CA LEU A 43 8.88 -8.14 4.45
C LEU A 43 8.54 -9.60 4.71
N GLU A 44 8.89 -10.10 5.90
CA GLU A 44 8.57 -11.45 6.35
C GLU A 44 7.05 -11.65 6.44
N ALA A 45 6.33 -10.69 7.03
CA ALA A 45 4.87 -10.72 7.11
C ALA A 45 4.22 -10.70 5.71
N ILE A 46 4.70 -9.87 4.79
CA ILE A 46 4.20 -9.85 3.40
C ILE A 46 4.47 -11.19 2.71
N ALA A 47 5.63 -11.79 2.92
CA ALA A 47 5.98 -13.09 2.37
C ALA A 47 5.06 -14.21 2.90
N ASP A 48 4.72 -14.17 4.18
CA ASP A 48 3.77 -15.12 4.78
C ASP A 48 2.34 -14.91 4.26
N LEU A 49 1.90 -13.65 4.12
CA LEU A 49 0.61 -13.32 3.52
C LEU A 49 0.52 -13.77 2.05
N ALA A 50 1.61 -13.67 1.30
CA ALA A 50 1.65 -14.11 -0.10
C ALA A 50 1.41 -15.62 -0.26
N ARG A 51 1.72 -16.42 0.77
CA ARG A 51 1.46 -17.87 0.78
C ARG A 51 -0.02 -18.22 0.89
N LEU A 52 -0.87 -17.28 1.30
CA LEU A 52 -2.32 -17.49 1.44
C LEU A 52 -3.07 -17.52 0.09
N ALA A 53 -2.37 -17.31 -1.04
CA ALA A 53 -2.93 -17.28 -2.39
C ALA A 53 -4.09 -16.27 -2.55
N GLN A 54 -4.09 -15.22 -1.72
CA GLN A 54 -5.00 -14.09 -1.82
C GLN A 54 -4.27 -12.90 -2.47
N PRO A 55 -4.94 -12.07 -3.29
CA PRO A 55 -4.36 -10.83 -3.77
C PRO A 55 -3.99 -9.92 -2.60
N ILE A 56 -2.75 -9.41 -2.60
CA ILE A 56 -2.32 -8.34 -1.70
C ILE A 56 -2.42 -7.03 -2.48
N VAL A 57 -3.14 -6.05 -1.92
CA VAL A 57 -3.39 -4.74 -2.52
C VAL A 57 -2.89 -3.67 -1.56
N ILE A 58 -1.94 -2.86 -2.01
CA ILE A 58 -1.47 -1.70 -1.24
C ILE A 58 -2.41 -0.53 -1.52
N VAL A 59 -2.96 0.05 -0.47
CA VAL A 59 -3.86 1.22 -0.52
C VAL A 59 -3.25 2.29 0.37
N THR A 60 -2.77 3.37 -0.24
CA THR A 60 -2.09 4.44 0.48
C THR A 60 -2.53 5.81 -0.02
N ASN A 61 -2.58 6.78 0.89
CA ASN A 61 -2.88 8.16 0.57
C ASN A 61 -1.59 8.99 0.50
N GLN A 62 -1.08 9.22 -0.72
CA GLN A 62 0.13 10.02 -0.96
C GLN A 62 -0.18 11.53 -1.00
N SER A 63 -0.65 12.07 0.12
CA SER A 63 -1.04 13.49 0.23
C SER A 63 0.11 14.48 0.00
N ALA A 64 1.37 14.02 0.14
CA ALA A 64 2.57 14.81 -0.15
C ALA A 64 2.65 15.29 -1.61
N ILE A 65 2.05 14.55 -2.56
CA ILE A 65 1.98 14.92 -3.98
C ILE A 65 1.18 16.20 -4.18
N SER A 66 0.00 16.29 -3.54
CA SER A 66 -0.90 17.44 -3.66
C SER A 66 -0.34 18.70 -2.99
N ARG A 67 0.52 18.53 -1.98
CA ARG A 67 1.14 19.62 -1.22
C ARG A 67 2.44 20.15 -1.83
N ALA A 68 2.76 19.77 -3.08
CA ALA A 68 3.96 20.19 -3.83
C ALA A 68 5.31 19.82 -3.17
N ASN A 69 5.31 18.86 -2.24
CA ASN A 69 6.53 18.40 -1.56
C ASN A 69 7.23 17.26 -2.34
N THR A 70 6.58 16.68 -3.34
CA THR A 70 7.11 15.61 -4.20
C THR A 70 6.31 15.47 -5.51
N THR A 71 6.82 14.71 -6.47
CA THR A 71 6.19 14.44 -7.78
C THR A 71 5.74 12.99 -7.89
N HIS A 72 4.78 12.66 -8.77
CA HIS A 72 4.28 11.30 -8.97
C HIS A 72 5.37 10.27 -9.32
N GLU A 73 6.49 10.71 -9.90
CA GLU A 73 7.61 9.83 -10.27
C GLU A 73 8.50 9.46 -9.07
N ASN A 74 8.44 10.24 -8.00
CA ASN A 74 9.36 10.15 -6.87
C ASN A 74 8.78 9.50 -5.60
N VAL A 75 7.48 9.22 -5.56
CA VAL A 75 6.79 8.54 -4.44
C VAL A 75 6.34 7.12 -4.75
#